data_AF-A0A7C5E0X2-F1
#
_entry.id   AF-A0A7C5E0X2-F1
#
_cell.length_a   1.000
_cell.length_b   1.000
_cell.length_c   1.000
_cell.angle_alpha   90.00
_cell.angle_beta   90.00
_cell.angle_gamma   90.00
#
_symmetry.space_group_name_H-M   'P 1'
#
loop_
_entity.id
_entity.type
_entity.pdbx_description
1 polymer ?
#
loop_
_entity_poly.entity_id
_entity_poly.type
_entity_poly.pdbx_seq_one_letter_code
_entity_poly.pdbx_strand_id
1 'polypeptide(L)'
;MRLSRSEIEHMGFSIVKNLINDNKIKTKDKNFMVEFVQDLITDEFQTEEKLDQEVRQILNKHREKIRSENIEYQTMFRMIKSKLAKEKNIVL
;
A
#
# COMPACT_ATOMS: atom_id res chain seq x y z
N MET A 1 7.11 4.39 4.72
CA MET A 1 6.53 3.08 5.08
C MET A 1 5.84 3.08 6.45
N ARG A 2 4.59 2.61 6.52
CA ARG A 2 3.75 2.55 7.74
C ARG A 2 4.01 1.34 8.64
N LEU A 3 4.77 0.35 8.15
CA LEU A 3 5.12 -0.87 8.86
C LEU A 3 6.63 -1.12 8.74
N SER A 4 7.23 -1.61 9.81
CA SER A 4 8.61 -2.04 9.89
C SER A 4 8.81 -3.39 9.21
N ARG A 5 10.06 -3.67 8.81
CA ARG A 5 10.44 -4.96 8.21
C ARG A 5 10.07 -6.14 9.11
N SER A 6 10.29 -6.02 10.42
CA SER A 6 9.93 -7.05 11.40
C SER A 6 8.42 -7.30 11.51
N GLU A 7 7.60 -6.27 11.33
CA GLU A 7 6.13 -6.43 11.33
C GLU A 7 5.66 -7.16 10.07
N ILE A 8 6.23 -6.83 8.90
CA ILE A 8 5.96 -7.53 7.64
C ILE A 8 6.37 -9.00 7.74
N GLU A 9 7.54 -9.27 8.33
CA GLU A 9 8.02 -10.63 8.54
C GLU A 9 7.06 -11.45 9.41
N HIS A 10 6.65 -10.88 10.55
CA HIS A 10 5.68 -11.50 11.46
C HIS A 10 4.31 -11.72 10.80
N MET A 11 3.82 -10.76 10.03
CA MET A 11 2.56 -10.89 9.29
C MET A 11 2.63 -11.99 8.24
N GLY A 12 3.66 -11.99 7.39
CA GLY A 12 3.83 -13.02 6.36
C GLY A 12 3.85 -14.43 6.94
N PHE A 13 4.58 -14.62 8.04
CA PHE A 13 4.59 -15.90 8.75
C PHE A 13 3.21 -16.29 9.28
N SER A 14 2.50 -15.35 9.91
CA SER A 14 1.19 -15.60 10.52
C SER A 14 0.13 -15.91 9.47
N ILE A 15 0.14 -15.21 8.34
CA ILE A 15 -0.76 -15.44 7.19
C ILE A 15 -0.55 -16.85 6.65
N VAL A 16 0.68 -17.21 6.29
CA VAL A 16 0.97 -18.54 5.72
C VAL A 16 0.67 -19.65 6.71
N LYS A 17 1.00 -19.47 7.99
CA LYS A 17 0.67 -20.43 9.05
C LYS A 17 -0.84 -20.67 9.14
N ASN A 18 -1.64 -19.61 9.16
CA ASN A 18 -3.10 -19.74 9.25
C ASN A 18 -3.70 -20.38 8.00
N LEU A 19 -3.24 -20.01 6.80
CA LEU A 19 -3.71 -20.61 5.55
C LEU A 19 -3.43 -22.11 5.46
N ILE A 20 -2.29 -22.57 5.99
CA ILE A 20 -1.96 -24.00 6.08
C ILE A 20 -2.84 -24.69 7.11
N ASN A 21 -2.99 -24.11 8.31
CA ASN A 21 -3.81 -24.68 9.40
C ASN A 21 -5.27 -24.85 8.98
N ASP A 22 -5.81 -23.88 8.24
CA ASP A 22 -7.20 -23.90 7.74
C ASP A 22 -7.37 -24.79 6.49
N ASN A 23 -6.32 -25.52 6.08
CA ASN A 23 -6.26 -26.35 4.87
C ASN A 23 -6.67 -25.61 3.59
N LYS A 24 -6.50 -24.29 3.54
CA LYS A 24 -6.80 -23.46 2.35
C LYS A 24 -5.74 -23.59 1.27
N ILE A 25 -4.50 -23.86 1.68
CA ILE A 25 -3.36 -24.05 0.76
C ILE A 25 -2.58 -25.30 1.12
N LYS A 26 -1.96 -25.93 0.12
CA LYS A 26 -0.92 -26.95 0.32
C LYS A 26 0.37 -26.41 -0.26
N THR A 27 1.40 -26.29 0.56
CA THR A 27 2.73 -25.88 0.12
C THR A 27 3.75 -26.99 0.35
N LYS A 28 4.70 -27.14 -0.57
CA LYS A 28 5.85 -28.05 -0.43
C LYS A 28 6.96 -27.43 0.40
N ASP A 29 7.11 -26.12 0.31
CA ASP A 29 8.09 -25.33 1.05
C ASP A 29 7.38 -24.17 1.75
N LYS A 30 7.37 -24.23 3.08
CA LYS A 30 6.76 -23.19 3.91
C LYS A 30 7.58 -21.91 3.93
N ASN A 31 8.91 -22.02 3.92
CA ASN A 31 9.79 -20.85 4.03
C ASN A 31 9.70 -20.02 2.75
N PHE A 32 9.77 -20.67 1.59
CA PHE A 32 9.54 -19.99 0.31
C PHE A 32 8.19 -19.28 0.24
N MET A 33 7.11 -19.91 0.74
CA MET A 33 5.79 -19.29 0.75
C MET A 33 5.73 -18.06 1.67
N VAL A 34 6.43 -18.10 2.81
CA VAL A 34 6.51 -16.95 3.73
C VAL A 34 7.26 -15.79 3.09
N GLU A 35 8.42 -16.05 2.48
CA GLU A 35 9.19 -15.04 1.75
C GLU A 35 8.36 -14.42 0.62
N PHE A 36 7.69 -15.25 -0.17
CA PHE A 36 6.80 -14.78 -1.25
C PHE A 36 5.71 -13.83 -0.74
N VAL A 37 5.06 -14.15 0.39
CA VAL A 37 4.04 -13.27 0.98
C VAL A 37 4.66 -11.99 1.54
N GLN A 38 5.85 -12.04 2.14
CA GLN A 38 6.55 -10.86 2.63
C GLN A 38 6.94 -9.91 1.49
N ASP A 39 7.45 -10.45 0.38
CA ASP A 39 7.78 -9.69 -0.82
C ASP A 39 6.53 -9.06 -1.43
N LEU A 40 5.45 -9.84 -1.57
CA LEU A 40 4.17 -9.33 -2.06
C LEU A 40 3.66 -8.15 -1.21
N ILE A 41 3.66 -8.29 0.11
CA ILE A 41 3.25 -7.22 1.03
C ILE A 41 4.15 -5.99 0.86
N THR A 42 5.45 -6.20 0.71
CA THR A 42 6.43 -5.12 0.52
C THR A 42 6.19 -4.37 -0.78
N ASP A 43 5.95 -5.09 -1.88
CA ASP A 43 5.68 -4.51 -3.20
C ASP A 43 4.39 -3.68 -3.23
N GLU A 44 3.34 -4.16 -2.56
CA GLU A 44 2.09 -3.42 -2.40
C GLU A 44 2.30 -2.11 -1.63
N PHE A 45 3.03 -2.16 -0.50
CA PHE A 45 3.37 -0.94 0.24
C PHE A 45 4.21 0.05 -0.56
N GLN A 46 5.17 -0.43 -1.34
CA GLN A 46 5.97 0.43 -2.21
C GLN A 46 5.12 1.09 -3.30
N THR A 47 4.15 0.36 -3.84
CA THR A 47 3.20 0.88 -4.83
C THR A 47 2.31 1.96 -4.23
N GLU A 48 1.80 1.75 -3.02
CA GLU A 48 1.04 2.77 -2.29
C GLU A 48 1.89 4.01 -1.97
N GLU A 49 3.15 3.82 -1.55
CA GLU A 49 4.04 4.93 -1.23
C GLU A 49 4.38 5.78 -2.46
N LYS A 50 4.57 5.15 -3.63
CA LYS A 50 4.72 5.86 -4.92
C LYS A 50 3.47 6.66 -5.28
N LEU A 51 2.28 6.08 -5.09
CA LEU A 51 1.00 6.76 -5.33
C LEU A 51 0.88 8.00 -4.44
N ASP A 52 1.20 7.88 -3.15
CA ASP A 52 1.15 8.99 -2.19
C ASP A 52 2.14 10.11 -2.57
N GLN A 53 3.34 9.76 -3.02
CA GLN A 53 4.33 10.73 -3.50
C GLN A 53 3.83 11.50 -4.72
N GLU A 54 3.22 10.82 -5.68
CA GLU A 54 2.65 11.43 -6.88
C GLU A 54 1.49 12.38 -6.55
N VAL A 55 0.60 11.98 -5.62
CA VAL A 55 -0.47 12.86 -5.10
C VAL A 55 0.14 14.14 -4.49
N ARG A 56 1.18 14.01 -3.66
CA ARG A 56 1.87 15.17 -3.06
C ARG A 56 2.50 16.06 -4.12
N GLN A 57 3.10 15.50 -5.17
CA GLN A 57 3.67 16.28 -6.28
C GLN A 57 2.59 17.09 -7.01
N ILE A 58 1.43 16.48 -7.28
CA ILE A 58 0.29 17.17 -7.93
C ILE A 58 -0.21 18.30 -7.02
N LEU A 59 -0.42 18.03 -5.74
CA LEU A 59 -0.84 19.06 -4.78
C LEU A 59 0.19 20.19 -4.69
N ASN A 60 1.49 19.86 -4.67
CA ASN A 60 2.56 20.85 -4.63
C ASN A 60 2.58 21.77 -5.86
N LYS A 61 2.29 21.24 -7.05
CA LYS A 61 2.15 22.04 -8.29
C LYS A 61 0.95 23.00 -8.24
N HIS A 62 -0.09 22.66 -7.49
CA HIS A 62 -1.31 23.45 -7.37
C HIS A 62 -1.45 24.20 -6.04
N ARG A 63 -0.38 24.29 -5.23
CA ARG A 63 -0.42 24.90 -3.88
C ARG A 63 -0.98 26.32 -3.84
N GLU A 64 -0.59 27.17 -4.79
CA GLU A 64 -1.08 28.55 -4.86
C GLU A 64 -2.60 28.61 -5.11
N LYS A 65 -3.12 27.74 -5.99
CA LYS A 65 -4.57 27.62 -6.23
C LYS A 65 -5.33 27.11 -5.02
N ILE A 66 -4.80 26.07 -4.35
CA ILE A 66 -5.41 25.50 -3.15
C ILE A 66 -5.48 26.54 -2.04
N ARG A 67 -4.43 27.36 -1.89
CA ARG A 67 -4.38 28.46 -0.91
C ARG A 67 -5.34 29.59 -1.25
N SER A 68 -5.49 29.94 -2.53
CA SER A 68 -6.45 30.98 -2.96
C SER A 68 -7.91 30.55 -2.82
N GLU A 69 -8.19 29.26 -2.97
CA GLU A 69 -9.55 28.70 -2.90
C GLU A 69 -9.95 28.26 -1.48
N ASN A 70 -9.11 28.46 -0.46
CA ASN A 70 -9.33 28.02 0.93
C ASN A 70 -9.69 26.53 1.05
N ILE A 71 -9.18 25.69 0.15
CA ILE A 71 -9.50 24.27 0.13
C ILE A 71 -8.61 23.51 1.12
N GLU A 72 -9.23 22.62 1.90
CA GLU A 72 -8.51 21.78 2.85
C GLU A 72 -7.63 20.74 2.14
N TYR A 73 -6.32 20.81 2.41
CA TYR A 73 -5.31 19.93 1.81
C TYR A 73 -5.61 18.44 1.98
N GLN A 74 -6.12 18.02 3.16
CA GLN A 74 -6.46 16.63 3.42
C GLN A 74 -7.59 16.12 2.51
N THR A 75 -8.59 16.95 2.26
CA THR A 75 -9.73 16.61 1.41
C THR A 75 -9.28 16.43 -0.04
N MET A 76 -8.44 17.33 -0.55
CA MET A 76 -7.86 17.20 -1.89
C MET A 76 -6.92 16.00 -2.03
N PHE A 77 -6.13 15.71 -1.00
CA PHE A 77 -5.26 14.53 -0.97
C PHE A 77 -6.08 13.25 -1.14
N ARG A 78 -7.17 13.09 -0.37
CA ARG A 78 -8.05 11.92 -0.48
C ARG A 78 -8.71 11.81 -1.86
N MET A 79 -9.22 12.92 -2.41
CA MET A 79 -9.87 12.94 -3.72
C MET A 79 -8.90 12.56 -4.85
N ILE A 80 -7.71 13.15 -4.86
CA ILE A 80 -6.69 12.88 -5.89
C ILE A 80 -6.14 11.47 -5.74
N LYS A 81 -5.89 10.99 -4.51
CA LYS A 81 -5.47 9.60 -4.24
C LYS A 81 -6.49 8.60 -4.78
N SER A 82 -7.79 8.82 -4.51
CA SER A 82 -8.85 7.94 -5.02
C SER A 82 -8.93 7.94 -6.55
N LYS A 83 -8.76 9.12 -7.18
CA LYS A 83 -8.77 9.24 -8.63
C LYS A 83 -7.59 8.52 -9.29
N LEU A 84 -6.37 8.77 -8.80
CA LEU A 84 -5.15 8.12 -9.31
C LEU A 84 -5.16 6.61 -9.09
N ALA A 85 -5.65 6.14 -7.94
CA ALA A 85 -5.77 4.71 -7.68
C ALA A 85 -6.68 4.03 -8.72
N LYS A 86 -7.84 4.64 -9.04
CA LYS A 86 -8.73 4.15 -10.09
C LYS A 86 -8.08 4.15 -11.47
N GLU A 87 -7.37 5.22 -11.82
CA GLU A 87 -6.67 5.32 -13.11
C GLU A 87 -5.55 4.27 -13.25
N LYS A 88 -4.88 3.92 -12.15
CA LYS A 88 -3.80 2.93 -12.12
C LYS A 88 -4.25 1.51 -11.78
N ASN A 89 -5.56 1.26 -11.65
CA ASN A 89 -6.13 0.00 -11.17
C ASN A 89 -5.52 -0.51 -9.85
N ILE A 90 -5.09 0.41 -8.98
CA ILE A 90 -4.62 0.08 -7.64
C ILE A 90 -5.85 -0.07 -6.75
N VAL A 91 -5.97 -1.21 -6.07
CA VAL A 91 -7.02 -1.43 -5.06
C VAL A 91 -6.56 -0.75 -3.76
N LEU A 92 -7.34 0.22 -3.28
CA LEU A 92 -7.12 0.93 -2.02
C LEU A 92 -7.86 0.26 -0.85
#